data_AF-A0A973UW58-F1
#
_entry.id   AF-A0A973UW58-F1
#
_cell.length_a   1.000
_cell.length_b   1.000
_cell.length_c   1.000
_cell.angle_alpha   90.00
_cell.angle_beta   90.00
_cell.angle_gamma   90.00
#
_symmetry.space_group_name_H-M   'P 1'
#
loop_
_entity.id
_entity.type
_entity.pdbx_description
1 polymer ?
#
loop_
_entity_poly.entity_id
_entity_poly.type
_entity_poly.pdbx_seq_one_letter_code
_entity_poly.pdbx_strand_id
1 'polypeptide(L)'
;RRLIDGPLSRALVLRDRGCAFPGCDRPARWCHGHHIDSWADGAPTSLANSVLLCGHHHREIHHGHWQVRIAADGHPEFTPPTYVDPARKPIRNTLHRHPHCRR
;
A
#
# COMPACT_ATOMS: atom_id res chain seq x y z
N ARG A 1 -10.55 10.85 10.94
CA ARG A 1 -9.43 9.99 10.48
C ARG A 1 -8.72 9.43 11.71
N ARG A 2 -8.82 8.13 12.02
CA ARG A 2 -7.95 7.53 13.04
C ARG A 2 -6.53 7.49 12.49
N LEU A 3 -5.57 7.84 13.34
CA LEU A 3 -4.15 7.80 12.99
C LEU A 3 -3.68 6.35 13.02
N ILE A 4 -2.87 5.96 12.05
CA ILE A 4 -2.08 4.73 12.17
C ILE A 4 -1.06 4.97 13.27
N ASP A 5 -1.14 4.18 14.33
CA ASP A 5 -0.31 4.33 15.52
C ASP A 5 1.14 3.87 15.30
N GLY A 6 2.01 4.15 16.27
CA GLY A 6 3.44 3.84 16.18
C GLY A 6 3.76 2.36 15.91
N PRO A 7 3.18 1.39 16.65
CA PRO A 7 3.38 -0.03 16.41
C PRO A 7 2.93 -0.47 15.01
N LEU A 8 1.73 -0.07 14.56
CA LEU A 8 1.25 -0.42 13.22
C LEU A 8 2.09 0.22 12.12
N SER A 9 2.51 1.47 12.32
CA SER A 9 3.42 2.16 11.39
C SER A 9 4.73 1.38 11.21
N ARG A 10 5.34 0.91 12.31
CA ARG A 10 6.56 0.07 12.26
C ARG A 10 6.30 -1.26 11.53
N ALA A 11 5.18 -1.91 11.80
CA ALA A 11 4.82 -3.16 11.11
C ALA A 11 4.64 -2.95 9.60
N LEU A 12 4.02 -1.83 9.19
CA LEU A 12 3.90 -1.43 7.79
C LEU A 12 5.26 -1.19 7.15
N VAL A 13 6.17 -0.49 7.84
CA VAL A 13 7.54 -0.27 7.34
C VAL A 13 8.29 -1.59 7.14
N LEU A 14 8.17 -2.53 8.07
CA LEU A 14 8.83 -3.84 7.95
C LEU A 14 8.29 -4.66 6.78
N ARG A 15 6.96 -4.64 6.58
CA ARG A 15 6.29 -5.39 5.52
C ARG A 15 6.50 -4.77 4.13
N ASP A 16 6.28 -3.47 4.01
CA ASP A 16 6.20 -2.77 2.73
C ASP A 16 7.54 -2.18 2.30
N ARG A 17 8.41 -1.83 3.27
CA ARG A 17 9.79 -1.29 3.10
C ARG A 17 9.91 0.03 2.33
N GLY A 18 8.84 0.46 1.67
CA GLY A 18 8.71 1.69 0.90
C GLY A 18 7.28 1.84 0.40
N CYS A 19 7.08 2.68 -0.60
CA CYS A 19 5.76 2.84 -1.21
C CYS A 19 5.35 1.53 -1.89
N ALA A 20 4.26 0.92 -1.42
CA ALA A 20 3.80 -0.36 -1.95
C ALA A 20 3.21 -0.28 -3.37
N PHE A 21 2.91 0.92 -3.86
CA PHE A 21 2.35 1.12 -5.19
C PHE A 21 3.30 0.59 -6.29
N PRO A 22 2.79 -0.13 -7.31
CA PRO A 22 3.61 -0.77 -8.35
C PRO A 22 4.57 0.22 -9.03
N GLY A 23 5.85 -0.15 -9.13
CA GLY A 23 6.87 0.65 -9.81
C GLY A 23 7.37 1.89 -9.04
N CYS A 24 6.89 2.12 -7.81
CA CYS A 24 7.38 3.22 -6.99
C CYS A 24 8.64 2.82 -6.19
N ASP A 25 9.65 3.68 -6.16
CA ASP A 25 10.91 3.46 -5.43
C ASP A 25 11.02 4.30 -4.14
N ARG A 26 9.97 5.05 -3.80
CA ARG A 26 10.01 5.98 -2.65
C ARG A 26 10.24 5.20 -1.35
N PRO A 27 11.24 5.58 -0.54
CA PRO A 27 11.57 4.86 0.68
C PRO A 27 10.50 5.07 1.77
N ALA A 28 10.45 4.16 2.74
CA ALA A 28 9.46 4.17 3.82
C ALA A 28 9.38 5.52 4.57
N ARG A 29 10.52 6.22 4.74
CA ARG A 29 10.58 7.55 5.39
C ARG A 29 9.74 8.63 4.70
N TRP A 30 9.35 8.43 3.44
CA TRP A 30 8.53 9.37 2.66
C TRP A 30 7.08 8.88 2.49
N CYS A 31 6.72 7.85 3.24
CA CYS A 31 5.45 7.19 3.14
C CYS A 31 4.68 7.26 4.47
N HIS A 32 3.37 7.19 4.34
CA HIS A 32 2.45 7.10 5.47
C HIS A 32 1.54 5.90 5.28
N GLY A 33 1.04 5.37 6.39
CA GLY A 33 0.02 4.34 6.33
C GLY A 33 -1.28 4.90 5.74
N HIS A 34 -1.84 4.12 4.82
CA HIS A 34 -3.14 4.31 4.17
C HIS A 34 -4.07 3.19 4.62
N HIS A 35 -5.31 3.51 4.98
CA HIS A 35 -6.32 2.48 5.24
C HIS A 35 -6.96 2.08 3.91
N ILE A 36 -7.06 0.77 3.63
CA ILE A 36 -7.60 0.25 2.38
C ILE A 36 -9.12 0.44 2.36
N ASP A 37 -9.81 -0.16 3.34
CA ASP A 37 -11.24 0.04 3.51
C ASP A 37 -11.48 1.28 4.37
N SER A 38 -12.22 2.22 3.79
CA SER A 38 -12.62 3.44 4.47
C SER A 38 -13.59 3.10 5.60
N TRP A 39 -13.30 3.66 6.77
CA TRP A 39 -13.90 3.41 8.09
C TRP A 39 -15.44 3.48 8.24
N ALA A 40 -16.21 3.70 7.18
CA ALA A 40 -17.66 3.90 7.26
C ALA A 40 -18.38 2.75 8.02
N ASP A 41 -17.80 1.54 8.03
CA ASP A 41 -18.39 0.35 8.65
C ASP A 41 -17.63 -0.20 9.88
N GLY A 42 -16.75 0.58 10.51
CA GLY A 42 -16.02 0.14 11.70
C GLY A 42 -14.83 -0.81 11.43
N ALA A 43 -14.29 -0.77 10.21
CA ALA A 43 -13.14 -1.58 9.81
C ALA A 43 -11.93 -1.38 10.75
N PRO A 44 -11.24 -2.46 11.17
CA PRO A 44 -10.16 -2.36 12.14
C PRO A 44 -8.94 -1.63 11.57
N THR A 45 -8.33 -0.76 12.38
CA THR A 45 -6.97 -0.26 12.13
C THR A 45 -6.02 -1.43 12.39
N SER A 46 -5.60 -2.10 11.31
CA SER A 46 -4.78 -3.31 11.38
C SER A 46 -3.84 -3.39 10.18
N LEU A 47 -2.84 -4.26 10.27
CA LEU A 47 -1.91 -4.53 9.16
C LEU A 47 -2.63 -5.11 7.95
N ALA A 48 -3.69 -5.90 8.16
CA ALA A 48 -4.50 -6.49 7.10
C ALA A 48 -5.38 -5.47 6.35
N ASN A 49 -5.60 -4.29 6.93
CA ASN A 49 -6.41 -3.21 6.35
C ASN A 49 -5.60 -1.92 6.13
N SER A 50 -4.27 -2.00 6.12
CA SER A 50 -3.42 -0.83 5.90
C SER A 50 -2.27 -1.14 4.97
N VAL A 51 -1.78 -0.12 4.26
CA VAL A 51 -0.65 -0.19 3.33
C VAL A 51 0.20 1.08 3.39
N LEU A 52 1.51 0.96 3.15
CA LEU A 52 2.42 2.10 3.14
C LEU A 52 2.48 2.78 1.76
N LEU A 53 2.16 4.07 1.68
CA LEU A 53 2.14 4.85 0.42
C LEU A 53 2.81 6.21 0.57
N CYS A 54 3.51 6.66 -0.49
CA CYS A 54 4.03 8.03 -0.56
C CYS A 54 2.90 9.04 -0.78
N GLY A 55 3.14 10.33 -0.51
CA GLY A 55 2.09 11.36 -0.63
C GLY A 55 1.39 11.42 -2.00
N HIS A 56 2.13 11.14 -3.09
CA HIS A 56 1.57 11.09 -4.44
C HIS A 56 0.61 9.89 -4.60
N HIS A 57 1.07 8.67 -4.35
CA HIS A 57 0.23 7.48 -4.49
C HIS A 57 -0.86 7.39 -3.42
N HIS A 58 -0.67 8.01 -2.27
CA HIS A 58 -1.74 8.16 -1.28
C HIS A 58 -2.92 8.94 -1.86
N ARG A 59 -2.65 10.01 -2.61
CA ARG A 59 -3.67 10.78 -3.31
C ARG A 59 -4.27 10.01 -4.48
N GLU A 60 -3.43 9.31 -5.25
CA GLU A 60 -3.87 8.46 -6.37
C GLU A 60 -4.85 7.38 -5.92
N ILE A 61 -4.56 6.66 -4.83
CA ILE A 61 -5.48 5.64 -4.31
C ILE A 61 -6.76 6.26 -3.72
N HIS A 62 -6.66 7.44 -3.11
CA HIS A 62 -7.84 8.11 -2.55
C HIS A 62 -8.83 8.64 -3.60
N HIS A 63 -8.36 9.07 -4.76
CA HIS A 63 -9.21 9.70 -5.79
C HIS A 63 -9.31 8.92 -7.10
N GLY A 64 -8.41 7.96 -7.31
CA GLY A 64 -8.36 7.15 -8.51
C GLY A 64 -9.27 5.94 -8.43
N HIS A 65 -9.18 5.12 -9.48
CA HIS A 65 -9.96 3.89 -9.65
C HIS A 65 -9.15 2.62 -9.37
N TRP A 66 -7.97 2.79 -8.75
CA TRP A 66 -7.15 1.69 -8.26
C TRP A 66 -7.82 1.04 -7.05
N GLN A 67 -7.81 -0.28 -7.01
CA GLN A 67 -8.20 -1.02 -5.81
C GLN A 67 -6.95 -1.59 -5.15
N VAL A 68 -6.96 -1.63 -3.82
CA VAL A 68 -5.87 -2.20 -3.03
C VAL A 68 -6.44 -3.32 -2.17
N ARG A 69 -5.66 -4.38 -1.98
CA ARG A 69 -5.99 -5.44 -1.01
C ARG A 69 -4.71 -6.00 -0.41
N ILE A 70 -4.82 -6.60 0.77
CA ILE A 70 -3.78 -7.47 1.32
C ILE A 70 -4.07 -8.91 0.89
N ALA A 71 -3.15 -9.53 0.15
CA ALA A 71 -3.28 -10.90 -0.33
C ALA A 71 -3.05 -11.91 0.82
N ALA A 72 -3.34 -13.20 0.55
CA ALA A 72 -3.26 -14.27 1.55
C ALA A 72 -1.85 -14.47 2.13
N ASP A 73 -0.81 -14.09 1.40
CA ASP A 73 0.58 -14.09 1.86
C ASP A 73 0.95 -12.84 2.68
N GLY A 74 -0.05 -12.03 3.04
CA GLY A 74 0.08 -10.85 3.89
C GLY A 74 0.54 -9.59 3.16
N HIS A 75 0.70 -9.60 1.84
CA HIS A 75 1.31 -8.50 1.09
C HIS A 75 0.33 -7.70 0.23
N PRO A 76 0.60 -6.39 0.02
CA PRO A 76 -0.30 -5.54 -0.76
C PRO A 76 -0.26 -5.86 -2.26
N GLU A 77 -1.46 -5.90 -2.85
CA GLU A 77 -1.71 -5.99 -4.28
C GLU A 77 -2.57 -4.83 -4.74
N PHE A 78 -2.29 -4.35 -5.95
CA PHE A 78 -2.97 -3.24 -6.57
C PHE A 78 -3.63 -3.73 -7.85
N THR A 79 -4.92 -3.50 -7.96
CA THR A 79 -5.70 -3.80 -9.15
C THR A 79 -5.87 -2.52 -9.94
N PRO A 80 -5.32 -2.43 -11.17
CA PRO A 80 -5.48 -1.26 -12.01
C PRO A 80 -6.94 -1.06 -12.44
N PRO A 81 -7.31 0.17 -12.80
CA PRO A 81 -8.55 0.42 -13.48
C PRO A 81 -8.51 -0.10 -14.93
N THR A 82 -9.69 -0.32 -15.51
CA THR A 82 -9.85 -0.91 -16.85
C THR A 82 -9.15 -0.14 -17.97
N TYR A 83 -8.94 1.17 -17.81
CA TYR A 83 -8.23 2.00 -18.77
C TYR A 83 -6.71 1.88 -18.68
N VAL A 84 -6.16 1.34 -17.59
CA VAL A 84 -4.73 1.00 -17.46
C VAL A 84 -4.47 -0.44 -17.89
N ASP A 85 -5.32 -1.37 -17.43
CA ASP A 85 -5.31 -2.76 -17.86
C ASP A 85 -6.75 -3.28 -17.93
N PRO A 86 -7.27 -3.58 -19.14
CA PRO A 86 -8.62 -4.12 -19.30
C PRO A 86 -8.86 -5.43 -18.54
N ALA A 87 -7.82 -6.25 -18.34
CA ALA A 87 -7.91 -7.49 -17.59
C ALA A 87 -7.92 -7.25 -16.07
N ARG A 88 -7.64 -6.02 -15.61
CA ARG A 88 -7.54 -5.63 -14.20
C ARG A 88 -6.68 -6.61 -13.40
N LYS A 89 -5.54 -7.02 -13.97
CA LYS A 89 -4.68 -8.02 -13.34
C LYS A 89 -4.04 -7.41 -12.08
N PRO A 90 -4.17 -8.05 -10.90
CA PRO A 90 -3.50 -7.57 -9.70
C PRO A 90 -1.97 -7.58 -9.88
N ILE A 91 -1.34 -6.47 -9.52
CA ILE A 91 0.10 -6.26 -9.61
C ILE A 91 0.66 -5.83 -8.25
N ARG A 92 1.94 -6.15 -8.03
CA ARG A 92 2.66 -5.86 -6.79
C ARG A 92 3.88 -5.02 -7.07
N ASN A 93 4.27 -4.18 -6.12
CA ASN A 93 5.60 -3.60 -6.16
C ASN A 93 6.65 -4.61 -5.68
N THR A 94 7.60 -4.91 -6.56
CA THR A 94 8.74 -5.80 -6.28
C THR A 94 10.01 -5.04 -5.90
N LEU A 95 10.09 -3.73 -6.19
CA LEU A 95 11.31 -2.92 -6.02
C LEU A 95 11.84 -2.96 -4.59
N HIS A 96 10.96 -2.92 -3.60
CA HIS A 96 11.34 -2.95 -2.18
C HIS A 96 11.50 -4.37 -1.61
N ARG A 97 11.16 -5.41 -2.37
CA ARG A 97 11.21 -6.83 -1.93
C ARG A 97 12.51 -7.52 -2.29
N HIS A 98 13.27 -7.03 -3.27
CA HIS A 98 14.49 -7.69 -3.70
C HIS A 98 15.59 -7.63 -2.63
N PRO A 99 16.32 -8.74 -2.39
CA PRO A 99 17.39 -8.80 -1.37
C PRO A 99 18.63 -7.96 -1.71
N HIS A 100 18.68 -7.37 -2.90
CA HIS A 100 19.89 -6.79 -3.47
C HIS A 100 19.71 -5.31 -3.74
N CYS A 101 19.93 -4.49 -2.72
CA CYS A 101 20.97 -3.46 -2.69
C CYS A 101 20.59 -2.46 -1.59
N ARG A 102 21.23 -2.63 -0.42
CA ARG A 102 21.50 -1.50 0.46
C ARG A 102 22.43 -0.57 -0.32
N ARG A 103 22.02 0.67 -0.54
CA ARG A 103 22.93 1.81 -0.65
C ARG A 103 22.45 2.89 0.29
#